data_AF-A0AAD6BJF2-F1
#
_entry.id   AF-A0AAD6BJF2-F1
#
_cell.length_a   1.000
_cell.length_b   1.000
_cell.length_c   1.000
_cell.angle_alpha   90.00
_cell.angle_beta   90.00
_cell.angle_gamma   90.00
#
_symmetry.space_group_name_H-M   'P 1'
#
loop_
_entity.id
_entity.type
_entity.pdbx_description
1 polymer ?
#
loop_
_entity_poly.entity_id
_entity_poly.type
_entity_poly.pdbx_seq_one_letter_code
_entity_poly.pdbx_strand_id
1 'polypeptide(L)'
;MEKAMLDLTPPSMENTPPVLAGVEVIQEQQENPGQAVVDPLPHKDFNPPVSSTPERGQRENTSAEKHCKRLQAENHKLRKQNINLKKKLAKMKKEKERATKSETRAKERATLSDKFKPKGCKKLATERKLAVVSFLTRDENSRLLAGKKDTITKNKVKKQRRVLTKPLTELHALYNSEMKKSLSLSYRHFARRRPFMSLSQRPRIETHVHAWTMKMCTCWPTSSTAKSISELLGMIVCDPKNKGCMDRICAKCCFEVVQLHETENRREVTWEQWKR
;
A
#
# COMPACT_ATOMS: atom_id res chain seq x y z
N MET A 1 -28.52 -24.43 32.33
CA MET A 1 -27.90 -24.85 31.05
C MET A 1 -26.51 -24.24 30.99
N GLU A 2 -25.55 -24.94 31.60
CA GLU A 2 -24.14 -24.57 31.64
C GLU A 2 -23.49 -24.95 30.31
N LYS A 3 -22.76 -24.02 29.69
CA LYS A 3 -21.98 -24.29 28.47
C LYS A 3 -20.52 -24.46 28.84
N ALA A 4 -20.06 -25.71 28.75
CA ALA A 4 -18.66 -26.09 28.80
C ALA A 4 -17.89 -25.44 27.63
N MET A 5 -16.84 -24.67 27.94
CA MET A 5 -15.80 -24.33 26.98
C MET A 5 -14.56 -25.17 27.30
N LEU A 6 -14.16 -25.99 26.34
CA LEU A 6 -12.94 -26.79 26.37
C LEU A 6 -11.73 -25.86 26.15
N ASP A 7 -10.87 -25.79 27.17
CA ASP A 7 -9.57 -25.12 27.14
C ASP A 7 -8.53 -26.09 26.56
N LEU A 8 -7.89 -25.72 25.44
CA LEU A 8 -6.89 -26.52 24.74
C LEU A 8 -5.55 -25.78 24.75
N THR A 9 -4.98 -25.63 25.94
CA THR A 9 -3.62 -25.12 26.12
C THR A 9 -2.67 -26.28 26.45
N PRO A 10 -1.63 -26.56 25.64
CA PRO A 10 -0.67 -27.62 25.93
C PRO A 10 0.28 -27.23 27.09
N PRO A 11 0.73 -28.20 27.91
CA PRO A 11 1.52 -27.93 29.12
C PRO A 11 2.95 -27.47 28.79
N SER A 12 3.35 -26.43 29.51
CA SER A 12 4.71 -25.87 29.57
C SER A 12 5.65 -26.85 30.25
N MET A 13 6.72 -27.27 29.57
CA MET A 13 7.83 -28.01 30.18
C MET A 13 8.86 -27.01 30.71
N GLU A 14 8.89 -26.86 32.03
CA GLU A 14 10.00 -26.24 32.76
C GLU A 14 11.27 -27.08 32.56
N ASN A 15 12.38 -26.43 32.20
CA ASN A 15 13.71 -26.98 32.36
C ASN A 15 14.59 -25.95 33.07
N THR A 16 14.68 -26.13 34.37
CA THR A 16 15.62 -25.50 35.28
C THR A 16 17.03 -25.99 34.98
N PRO A 17 18.02 -25.12 34.76
CA PRO A 17 19.42 -25.53 34.60
C PRO A 17 20.09 -25.78 35.95
N PRO A 18 20.94 -26.82 36.11
CA PRO A 18 21.80 -26.93 37.28
C PRO A 18 23.03 -26.02 37.13
N VAL A 19 23.20 -25.20 38.16
CA VAL A 19 24.38 -24.42 38.51
C VAL A 19 25.49 -25.36 38.99
N LEU A 20 26.72 -25.23 38.49
CA LEU A 20 27.94 -25.48 39.26
C LEU A 20 29.07 -24.55 38.77
N ALA A 21 29.67 -23.85 39.73
CA ALA A 21 30.80 -22.94 39.60
C ALA A 21 32.00 -23.46 40.42
N GLY A 22 33.22 -23.13 39.97
CA GLY A 22 34.51 -23.26 40.68
C GLY A 22 35.15 -24.66 40.57
N VAL A 23 36.48 -24.85 40.41
CA VAL A 23 37.64 -24.07 40.88
C VAL A 23 38.90 -24.49 40.07
N GLU A 24 39.70 -23.47 39.67
CA GLU A 24 41.18 -23.29 39.58
C GLU A 24 42.18 -24.49 39.49
N VAL A 25 43.44 -24.46 39.00
CA VAL A 25 44.47 -23.53 38.40
C VAL A 25 45.67 -24.48 38.03
N ILE A 26 46.57 -24.25 37.05
CA ILE A 26 47.99 -23.77 37.19
C ILE A 26 48.76 -23.87 35.83
N GLN A 27 49.34 -22.72 35.43
CA GLN A 27 50.65 -22.37 34.79
C GLN A 27 51.45 -23.36 33.90
N GLU A 28 51.93 -23.02 32.69
CA GLU A 28 52.96 -22.04 32.18
C GLU A 28 54.37 -22.65 31.96
N GLN A 29 55.07 -22.08 30.95
CA GLN A 29 56.49 -22.20 30.54
C GLN A 29 56.82 -23.31 29.53
N GLN A 30 57.10 -23.03 28.24
CA GLN A 30 58.21 -22.29 27.60
C GLN A 30 59.50 -23.13 27.52
N GLU A 31 59.85 -23.59 26.32
CA GLU A 31 61.20 -23.50 25.71
C GLU A 31 61.27 -24.20 24.34
N ASN A 32 61.95 -23.55 23.40
CA ASN A 32 62.47 -24.09 22.13
C ASN A 32 63.94 -23.64 22.13
N PRO A 33 64.92 -24.50 21.82
CA PRO A 33 65.46 -24.47 20.46
C PRO A 33 66.03 -25.81 19.94
N GLY A 34 65.92 -26.03 18.63
CA GLY A 34 67.10 -26.26 17.80
C GLY A 34 67.49 -27.68 17.37
N GLN A 35 67.81 -27.76 16.07
CA GLN A 35 68.71 -28.70 15.37
C GLN A 35 68.22 -30.12 14.95
N ALA A 36 67.86 -30.18 13.67
CA ALA A 36 68.25 -31.12 12.60
C ALA A 36 68.95 -32.46 12.92
N VAL A 37 68.63 -33.49 12.11
CA VAL A 37 69.56 -34.33 11.28
C VAL A 37 68.89 -35.71 11.00
N VAL A 38 68.41 -35.95 9.77
CA VAL A 38 68.94 -36.89 8.73
C VAL A 38 68.35 -38.32 8.78
N ASP A 39 67.67 -38.70 7.69
CA ASP A 39 67.41 -40.10 7.29
C ASP A 39 68.74 -40.79 6.92
N PRO A 40 68.96 -42.07 7.27
CA PRO A 40 68.94 -43.07 6.20
C PRO A 40 68.54 -44.52 6.62
N LEU A 41 67.78 -45.21 5.76
CA LEU A 41 67.83 -46.69 5.60
C LEU A 41 69.14 -47.05 4.85
N PRO A 42 69.78 -48.27 4.96
CA PRO A 42 69.14 -49.57 4.62
C PRO A 42 69.77 -50.89 5.20
N HIS A 43 69.18 -52.04 4.80
CA HIS A 43 69.82 -53.30 4.31
C HIS A 43 69.62 -54.66 5.03
N LYS A 44 69.06 -55.61 4.23
CA LYS A 44 69.32 -57.07 4.05
C LYS A 44 69.04 -58.04 5.20
N ASP A 45 68.74 -59.32 5.02
CA ASP A 45 68.22 -60.23 3.98
C ASP A 45 68.14 -61.58 4.73
N PHE A 46 67.01 -62.29 4.76
CA PHE A 46 66.99 -63.72 5.14
C PHE A 46 65.83 -64.43 4.44
N ASN A 47 66.17 -65.31 3.49
CA ASN A 47 65.28 -66.24 2.79
C ASN A 47 65.33 -67.63 3.48
N PRO A 48 64.26 -68.43 3.36
CA PRO A 48 64.40 -69.88 3.24
C PRO A 48 63.65 -70.46 2.02
N PRO A 49 63.92 -71.73 1.65
CA PRO A 49 64.17 -72.12 0.27
C PRO A 49 62.96 -72.68 -0.49
N VAL A 50 63.09 -72.62 -1.82
CA VAL A 50 62.19 -73.21 -2.82
C VAL A 50 62.19 -74.74 -2.74
N SER A 51 60.99 -75.32 -2.61
CA SER A 51 60.69 -76.75 -2.74
C SER A 51 59.70 -76.96 -3.88
N SER A 52 60.06 -77.84 -4.82
CA SER A 52 59.27 -78.22 -6.00
C SER A 52 58.32 -79.38 -5.65
N THR A 53 57.01 -79.14 -5.68
CA THR A 53 55.97 -80.18 -5.82
C THR A 53 54.85 -79.67 -6.74
N PRO A 54 54.29 -80.51 -7.64
CA PRO A 54 53.36 -80.04 -8.66
C PRO A 54 51.92 -79.90 -8.14
N GLU A 55 51.37 -78.71 -8.39
CA GLU A 55 49.97 -78.42 -8.72
C GLU A 55 48.84 -79.10 -7.90
N ARG A 56 48.52 -78.50 -6.75
CA ARG A 56 47.13 -78.49 -6.20
C ARG A 56 46.62 -77.11 -5.76
N GLY A 57 47.38 -76.03 -6.04
CA GLY A 57 47.07 -74.67 -5.59
C GLY A 57 46.34 -73.76 -6.59
N GLN A 58 46.14 -74.19 -7.85
CA GLN A 58 45.61 -73.29 -8.89
C GLN A 58 44.10 -73.02 -8.77
N ARG A 59 43.32 -73.93 -8.18
CA ARG A 59 41.85 -73.75 -8.05
C ARG A 59 41.43 -72.86 -6.87
N GLU A 60 42.19 -72.87 -5.77
CA GLU A 60 41.89 -72.03 -4.59
C GLU A 60 42.35 -70.59 -4.78
N ASN A 61 43.52 -70.37 -5.39
CA ASN A 61 44.04 -69.04 -5.72
C ASN A 61 43.15 -68.29 -6.72
N THR A 62 42.55 -68.99 -7.67
CA THR A 62 41.63 -68.38 -8.65
C THR A 62 40.28 -68.00 -8.04
N SER A 63 39.80 -68.67 -6.99
CA SER A 63 38.58 -68.30 -6.27
C SER A 63 38.80 -67.07 -5.38
N ALA A 64 39.92 -67.04 -4.64
CA ALA A 64 40.32 -65.90 -3.82
C ALA A 64 40.59 -64.65 -4.66
N GLU A 65 41.25 -64.77 -5.82
CA GLU A 65 41.42 -63.66 -6.77
C GLU A 65 40.08 -63.13 -7.31
N LYS A 66 39.15 -64.03 -7.67
CA LYS A 66 37.81 -63.63 -8.14
C LYS A 66 37.05 -62.88 -7.05
N HIS A 67 37.16 -63.30 -5.80
CA HIS A 67 36.57 -62.62 -4.65
C HIS A 67 37.20 -61.24 -4.42
N CYS A 68 38.53 -61.14 -4.43
CA CYS A 68 39.23 -59.85 -4.32
C CYS A 68 38.86 -58.88 -5.44
N LYS A 69 38.80 -59.33 -6.69
CA LYS A 69 38.36 -58.50 -7.83
C LYS A 69 36.90 -58.02 -7.66
N ARG A 70 36.02 -58.87 -7.11
CA ARG A 70 34.62 -58.52 -6.83
C ARG A 70 34.52 -57.45 -5.73
N LEU A 71 35.25 -57.60 -4.64
CA LEU A 71 35.33 -56.60 -3.56
C LEU A 71 35.93 -55.26 -4.02
N GLN A 72 36.94 -55.29 -4.90
CA GLN A 72 37.51 -54.07 -5.49
C GLN A 72 36.49 -53.34 -6.38
N ALA A 73 35.76 -54.08 -7.21
CA ALA A 73 34.69 -53.53 -8.04
C ALA A 73 33.55 -52.93 -7.19
N GLU A 74 33.18 -53.60 -6.11
CA GLU A 74 32.17 -53.11 -5.15
C GLU A 74 32.65 -51.86 -4.41
N ASN A 75 33.89 -51.84 -3.91
CA ASN A 75 34.48 -50.66 -3.29
C ASN A 75 34.54 -49.47 -4.27
N HIS A 76 34.90 -49.71 -5.52
CA HIS A 76 34.88 -48.67 -6.54
C HIS A 76 33.46 -48.15 -6.79
N LYS A 77 32.46 -49.04 -6.83
CA LYS A 77 31.04 -48.67 -6.98
C LYS A 77 30.55 -47.85 -5.78
N LEU A 78 30.87 -48.26 -4.56
CA LEU A 78 30.54 -47.55 -3.32
C LEU A 78 31.21 -46.18 -3.24
N ARG A 79 32.49 -46.07 -3.62
CA ARG A 79 33.20 -44.78 -3.71
C ARG A 79 32.50 -43.82 -4.68
N LYS A 80 32.08 -44.31 -5.85
CA LYS A 80 31.34 -43.51 -6.85
C LYS A 80 29.98 -43.05 -6.31
N GLN A 81 29.26 -43.92 -5.62
CA GLN A 81 27.99 -43.56 -4.96
C GLN A 81 28.20 -42.52 -3.85
N ASN A 82 29.23 -42.68 -3.01
CA ASN A 82 29.56 -41.74 -1.94
C ASN A 82 29.86 -40.33 -2.49
N ILE A 83 30.63 -40.23 -3.57
CA ILE A 83 30.91 -38.95 -4.22
C ILE A 83 29.62 -38.30 -4.74
N ASN A 84 28.72 -39.10 -5.34
CA ASN A 84 27.45 -38.59 -5.85
C ASN A 84 26.53 -38.12 -4.71
N LEU A 85 26.43 -38.88 -3.63
CA LEU A 85 25.67 -38.49 -2.43
C LEU A 85 26.22 -37.22 -1.79
N LYS A 86 27.55 -37.10 -1.66
CA LYS A 86 28.20 -35.87 -1.17
C LYS A 86 27.87 -34.65 -2.05
N LYS A 87 27.88 -34.82 -3.38
CA LYS A 87 27.48 -33.75 -4.33
C LYS A 87 26.00 -33.37 -4.16
N LYS A 88 25.10 -34.34 -4.03
CA LYS A 88 23.66 -34.10 -3.78
C LYS A 88 23.44 -33.35 -2.47
N LEU A 89 24.10 -33.77 -1.39
CA LEU A 89 24.02 -33.10 -0.09
C LEU A 89 24.52 -31.66 -0.15
N ALA A 90 25.63 -31.40 -0.85
CA ALA A 90 26.15 -30.04 -1.04
C ALA A 90 25.15 -29.15 -1.81
N LYS A 91 24.49 -29.69 -2.84
CA LYS A 91 23.45 -28.98 -3.60
C LYS A 91 22.24 -28.63 -2.71
N MET A 92 21.74 -29.59 -1.94
CA MET A 92 20.62 -29.37 -1.00
C MET A 92 20.96 -28.34 0.07
N LYS A 93 22.18 -28.36 0.63
CA LYS A 93 22.63 -27.35 1.61
C LYS A 93 22.62 -25.95 1.01
N LYS A 94 23.12 -25.79 -0.22
CA LYS A 94 23.13 -24.50 -0.94
C LYS A 94 21.73 -23.99 -1.26
N GLU A 95 20.82 -24.88 -1.63
CA GLU A 95 19.41 -24.53 -1.87
C GLU A 95 18.71 -24.09 -0.58
N LYS A 96 18.92 -24.81 0.53
CA LYS A 96 18.40 -24.44 1.85
C LYS A 96 18.91 -23.06 2.30
N GLU A 97 20.19 -22.77 2.12
CA GLU A 97 20.77 -21.46 2.46
C GLU A 97 20.20 -20.32 1.61
N ARG A 98 19.93 -20.57 0.32
CA ARG A 98 19.26 -19.60 -0.56
C ARG A 98 17.82 -19.35 -0.11
N ALA A 99 17.09 -20.42 0.26
CA ALA A 99 15.73 -20.32 0.76
C ALA A 99 15.67 -19.50 2.06
N THR A 100 16.52 -19.79 3.04
CA THR A 100 16.56 -19.04 4.30
C THR A 100 16.92 -17.57 4.10
N LYS A 101 17.91 -17.26 3.25
CA LYS A 101 18.26 -15.87 2.87
C LYS A 101 17.12 -15.15 2.15
N SER A 102 16.31 -15.87 1.35
CA SER A 102 15.15 -15.28 0.69
C SER A 102 14.01 -14.99 1.67
N GLU A 103 13.78 -15.90 2.62
CA GLU A 103 12.77 -15.75 3.67
C GLU A 103 13.11 -14.62 4.64
N THR A 104 14.37 -14.47 5.05
CA THR A 104 14.79 -13.35 5.91
C THR A 104 14.58 -12.01 5.22
N ARG A 105 14.99 -11.88 3.96
CA ARG A 105 14.74 -10.67 3.14
C ARG A 105 13.26 -10.38 2.96
N ALA A 106 12.42 -11.41 2.78
CA ALA A 106 10.98 -11.26 2.68
C ALA A 106 10.36 -10.75 4.00
N LYS A 107 10.81 -11.29 5.14
CA LYS A 107 10.39 -10.84 6.49
C LYS A 107 10.82 -9.40 6.78
N GLU A 108 12.03 -9.01 6.41
CA GLU A 108 12.52 -7.62 6.52
C GLU A 108 11.69 -6.65 5.66
N ARG A 109 11.36 -7.03 4.41
CA ARG A 109 10.47 -6.22 3.55
C ARG A 109 9.06 -6.12 4.12
N ALA A 110 8.52 -7.21 4.66
CA ALA A 110 7.19 -7.23 5.26
C ALA A 110 7.11 -6.34 6.50
N THR A 111 8.08 -6.46 7.42
CA THR A 111 8.17 -5.64 8.64
C THR A 111 8.35 -4.15 8.34
N LEU A 112 9.15 -3.78 7.33
CA LEU A 112 9.22 -2.40 6.86
C LEU A 112 7.86 -1.93 6.33
N SER A 113 7.17 -2.73 5.51
CA SER A 113 5.86 -2.33 4.98
C SER A 113 4.79 -2.17 6.07
N ASP A 114 4.85 -2.97 7.13
CA ASP A 114 3.87 -2.94 8.23
C ASP A 114 4.05 -1.71 9.12
N LYS A 115 5.30 -1.27 9.31
CA LYS A 115 5.62 0.00 10.00
C LYS A 115 5.10 1.24 9.25
N PHE A 116 4.82 1.13 7.95
CA PHE A 116 4.28 2.21 7.11
C PHE A 116 2.81 2.04 6.71
N LYS A 117 2.09 1.04 7.23
CA LYS A 117 0.63 0.95 7.01
C LYS A 117 -0.06 2.07 7.79
N PRO A 118 -0.71 3.05 7.13
CA PRO A 118 -1.31 4.17 7.85
C PRO A 118 -2.57 3.68 8.56
N LYS A 119 -2.47 3.46 9.87
CA LYS A 119 -3.62 3.18 10.74
C LYS A 119 -4.55 4.40 10.73
N GLY A 120 -5.81 4.21 10.30
CA GLY A 120 -6.92 5.16 10.47
C GLY A 120 -6.92 6.46 9.64
N CYS A 121 -5.77 7.13 9.45
CA CYS A 121 -5.72 8.48 8.86
C CYS A 121 -6.14 8.56 7.39
N LYS A 122 -6.05 7.46 6.62
CA LYS A 122 -6.43 7.42 5.20
C LYS A 122 -7.93 7.64 4.97
N LYS A 123 -8.79 7.17 5.87
CA LYS A 123 -10.25 7.31 5.73
C LYS A 123 -10.66 8.77 5.88
N LEU A 124 -10.30 9.40 7.00
CA LEU A 124 -10.57 10.82 7.26
C LEU A 124 -9.93 11.75 6.21
N ALA A 125 -8.72 11.43 5.75
CA ALA A 125 -8.05 12.20 4.70
C ALA A 125 -8.82 12.15 3.37
N THR A 126 -9.38 10.99 3.02
CA THR A 126 -10.22 10.79 1.84
C THR A 126 -11.55 11.51 2.00
N GLU A 127 -12.21 11.40 3.15
CA GLU A 127 -13.45 12.11 3.46
C GLU A 127 -13.28 13.62 3.37
N ARG A 128 -12.23 14.18 4.00
CA ARG A 128 -11.89 15.61 3.89
C ARG A 128 -11.64 16.03 2.44
N LYS A 129 -11.01 15.18 1.63
CA LYS A 129 -10.81 15.47 0.20
C LYS A 129 -12.14 15.51 -0.54
N LEU A 130 -13.02 14.53 -0.31
CA LEU A 130 -14.34 14.47 -0.94
C LEU A 130 -15.22 15.65 -0.51
N ALA A 131 -15.18 16.04 0.77
CA ALA A 131 -15.89 17.19 1.29
C ALA A 131 -15.46 18.50 0.60
N VAL A 132 -14.14 18.73 0.48
CA VAL A 132 -13.60 19.90 -0.23
C VAL A 132 -13.99 19.89 -1.71
N VAL A 133 -13.93 18.73 -2.36
CA VAL A 133 -14.32 18.60 -3.77
C VAL A 133 -15.80 18.90 -3.96
N SER A 134 -16.65 18.33 -3.09
CA SER A 134 -18.11 18.56 -3.11
C SER A 134 -18.43 20.03 -2.93
N PHE A 135 -17.86 20.67 -1.89
CA PHE A 135 -18.05 22.10 -1.62
C PHE A 135 -17.63 22.99 -2.79
N LEU A 136 -16.41 22.82 -3.31
CA LEU A 136 -15.90 23.67 -4.39
C LEU A 136 -16.58 23.42 -5.73
N THR A 137 -17.26 22.28 -5.93
CA THR A 137 -17.98 21.96 -7.17
C THR A 137 -19.42 22.49 -7.17
N ARG A 138 -19.93 23.01 -6.04
CA ARG A 138 -21.23 23.69 -6.02
C ARG A 138 -21.19 24.94 -6.91
N ASP A 139 -22.31 25.22 -7.57
CA ASP A 139 -22.41 26.35 -8.51
C ASP A 139 -22.27 27.71 -7.82
N GLU A 140 -22.60 27.78 -6.53
CA GLU A 140 -22.36 28.94 -5.65
C GLU A 140 -20.85 29.27 -5.55
N ASN A 141 -20.01 28.24 -5.44
CA ASN A 141 -18.58 28.37 -5.16
C ASN A 141 -17.71 28.39 -6.41
N SER A 142 -18.18 27.77 -7.50
CA SER A 142 -17.51 27.82 -8.79
C SER A 142 -18.48 27.67 -9.96
N ARG A 143 -18.21 28.32 -11.08
CA ARG A 143 -19.04 28.27 -12.30
C ARG A 143 -18.34 27.48 -13.39
N LEU A 144 -19.09 26.66 -14.13
CA LEU A 144 -18.60 26.03 -15.35
C LEU A 144 -18.43 27.07 -16.47
N LEU A 145 -17.36 26.95 -17.24
CA LEU A 145 -17.21 27.72 -18.48
C LEU A 145 -18.03 27.07 -19.58
N ALA A 146 -18.64 27.88 -20.45
CA ALA A 146 -19.51 27.41 -21.52
C ALA A 146 -18.76 26.83 -22.74
N GLY A 147 -17.46 27.11 -22.88
CA GLY A 147 -16.69 26.72 -24.06
C GLY A 147 -16.45 25.21 -24.13
N LYS A 148 -16.80 24.55 -25.25
CA LYS A 148 -16.49 23.12 -25.50
C LYS A 148 -14.99 22.80 -25.41
N LYS A 149 -14.14 23.79 -25.69
CA LYS A 149 -12.67 23.68 -25.61
C LYS A 149 -12.12 23.96 -24.20
N ASP A 150 -12.92 24.51 -23.29
CA ASP A 150 -12.53 24.84 -21.91
C ASP A 150 -12.53 23.60 -21.01
N THR A 151 -11.70 22.62 -21.37
CA THR A 151 -11.51 21.40 -20.59
C THR A 151 -10.11 21.35 -19.99
N ILE A 152 -9.97 20.61 -18.89
CA ILE A 152 -8.70 20.32 -18.25
C ILE A 152 -8.60 18.81 -18.12
N THR A 153 -7.51 18.24 -18.61
CA THR A 153 -7.20 16.81 -18.50
C THR A 153 -6.11 16.60 -17.47
N LYS A 154 -6.36 15.75 -16.48
CA LYS A 154 -5.36 15.33 -15.49
C LYS A 154 -5.56 13.86 -15.19
N ASN A 155 -4.47 13.09 -15.11
CA ASN A 155 -4.51 11.65 -14.83
C ASN A 155 -5.49 10.89 -15.74
N LYS A 156 -5.48 11.17 -17.05
CA LYS A 156 -6.38 10.59 -18.05
C LYS A 156 -7.88 10.90 -17.84
N VAL A 157 -8.23 11.80 -16.94
CA VAL A 157 -9.62 12.26 -16.72
C VAL A 157 -9.78 13.66 -17.27
N LYS A 158 -10.63 13.82 -18.28
CA LYS A 158 -11.00 15.10 -18.89
C LYS A 158 -12.24 15.66 -18.20
N LYS A 159 -12.19 16.90 -17.71
CA LYS A 159 -13.34 17.59 -17.10
C LYS A 159 -13.46 19.03 -17.62
N GLN A 160 -14.68 19.55 -17.63
CA GLN A 160 -14.94 20.95 -17.94
C GLN A 160 -14.30 21.86 -16.88
N ARG A 161 -13.68 22.95 -17.32
CA ARG A 161 -13.04 23.95 -16.47
C ARG A 161 -14.10 24.69 -15.66
N ARG A 162 -13.79 24.90 -14.38
CA ARG A 162 -14.59 25.70 -13.45
C ARG A 162 -13.78 26.90 -12.97
N VAL A 163 -14.42 28.04 -12.84
CA VAL A 163 -13.83 29.27 -12.29
C VAL A 163 -14.45 29.52 -10.93
N LEU A 164 -13.62 29.77 -9.91
CA LEU A 164 -14.10 30.07 -8.56
C LEU A 164 -14.88 31.39 -8.55
N THR A 165 -15.99 31.46 -7.82
CA THR A 165 -16.81 32.68 -7.70
C THR A 165 -16.15 33.72 -6.78
N LYS A 166 -15.45 33.24 -5.74
CA LYS A 166 -14.74 34.04 -4.74
C LYS A 166 -13.27 33.60 -4.64
N PRO A 167 -12.38 34.42 -4.06
CA PRO A 167 -11.02 33.99 -3.78
C PRO A 167 -11.02 32.78 -2.84
N LEU A 168 -9.99 31.94 -2.98
CA LEU A 168 -9.91 30.67 -2.25
C LEU A 168 -9.84 30.86 -0.71
N THR A 169 -9.35 32.01 -0.26
CA THR A 169 -9.28 32.40 1.15
C THR A 169 -10.67 32.61 1.76
N GLU A 170 -11.57 33.32 1.06
CA GLU A 170 -12.95 33.51 1.51
C GLU A 170 -13.74 32.21 1.45
N LEU A 171 -13.57 31.42 0.39
CA LEU A 171 -14.19 30.10 0.28
C LEU A 171 -13.75 29.14 1.38
N HIS A 172 -12.52 29.29 1.89
CA HIS A 172 -12.03 28.51 3.01
C HIS A 172 -12.73 28.88 4.33
N ALA A 173 -12.97 30.18 4.57
CA ALA A 173 -13.75 30.64 5.71
C ALA A 173 -15.17 30.10 5.67
N LEU A 174 -15.84 30.19 4.51
CA LEU A 174 -17.19 29.65 4.29
C LEU A 174 -17.25 28.12 4.45
N TYR A 175 -16.25 27.41 3.94
CA TYR A 175 -16.15 25.96 4.10
C TYR A 175 -16.10 25.58 5.59
N ASN A 176 -15.28 26.28 6.37
CA ASN A 176 -15.14 25.99 7.80
C ASN A 176 -16.38 26.40 8.62
N SER A 177 -17.17 27.38 8.17
CA SER A 177 -18.44 27.72 8.83
C SER A 177 -19.57 26.74 8.54
N GLU A 178 -19.61 26.14 7.35
CA GLU A 178 -20.66 25.18 6.96
C GLU A 178 -20.35 23.75 7.43
N MET A 179 -19.08 23.36 7.49
CA MET A 179 -18.67 21.98 7.70
C MET A 179 -18.55 21.62 9.19
N LYS A 180 -18.79 20.34 9.49
CA LYS A 180 -18.55 19.78 10.82
C LYS A 180 -17.10 20.00 11.25
N LYS A 181 -16.87 20.28 12.54
CA LYS A 181 -15.52 20.51 13.12
C LYS A 181 -14.52 19.39 12.78
N SER A 182 -14.97 18.14 12.67
CA SER A 182 -14.13 16.99 12.27
C SER A 182 -13.58 17.09 10.83
N LEU A 183 -14.32 17.74 9.93
CA LEU A 183 -13.96 17.97 8.52
C LEU A 183 -13.36 19.35 8.27
N SER A 184 -13.25 20.19 9.30
CA SER A 184 -12.57 21.47 9.22
C SER A 184 -11.10 21.29 8.84
N LEU A 185 -10.56 22.27 8.12
CA LEU A 185 -9.20 22.21 7.59
C LEU A 185 -8.52 23.56 7.79
N SER A 186 -7.19 23.55 7.93
CA SER A 186 -6.41 24.78 7.76
C SER A 186 -6.35 25.16 6.28
N TYR A 187 -6.12 26.44 5.99
CA TYR A 187 -6.08 26.96 4.62
C TYR A 187 -5.13 26.17 3.71
N ARG A 188 -3.92 25.85 4.20
CA ARG A 188 -2.93 25.04 3.46
C ARG A 188 -3.47 23.66 3.08
N HIS A 189 -4.18 23.00 4.00
CA HIS A 189 -4.75 21.67 3.74
C HIS A 189 -5.95 21.72 2.80
N PHE A 190 -6.75 22.77 2.89
CA PHE A 190 -7.87 23.05 1.99
C PHE A 190 -7.38 23.30 0.56
N ALA A 191 -6.42 24.21 0.38
CA ALA A 191 -5.84 24.56 -0.92
C ALA A 191 -5.19 23.34 -1.62
N ARG A 192 -4.49 22.47 -0.88
CA ARG A 192 -3.90 21.23 -1.43
C ARG A 192 -4.95 20.21 -1.90
N ARG A 193 -6.17 20.24 -1.37
CA ARG A 193 -7.26 19.31 -1.71
C ARG A 193 -8.17 19.84 -2.81
N ARG A 194 -7.90 21.04 -3.32
CA ARG A 194 -8.66 21.67 -4.40
C ARG A 194 -8.76 20.77 -5.64
N PRO A 195 -9.95 20.62 -6.24
CA PRO A 195 -10.13 19.94 -7.52
C PRO A 195 -9.23 20.55 -8.60
N PHE A 196 -8.64 19.70 -9.46
CA PHE A 196 -7.79 20.20 -10.55
C PHE A 196 -8.56 21.02 -11.60
N MET A 197 -9.89 20.85 -11.66
CA MET A 197 -10.76 21.54 -12.61
C MET A 197 -11.14 22.95 -12.16
N SER A 198 -10.98 23.31 -10.88
CA SER A 198 -11.29 24.65 -10.39
C SER A 198 -10.07 25.56 -10.53
N LEU A 199 -10.24 26.71 -11.15
CA LEU A 199 -9.22 27.74 -11.35
C LEU A 199 -9.57 29.01 -10.60
N SER A 200 -8.54 29.68 -10.07
CA SER A 200 -8.72 31.04 -9.55
C SER A 200 -9.15 31.93 -10.71
N GLN A 201 -9.97 32.94 -10.44
CA GLN A 201 -10.30 33.95 -11.42
C GLN A 201 -8.99 34.50 -12.02
N ARG A 202 -8.90 34.48 -13.35
CA ARG A 202 -7.86 35.26 -14.03
C ARG A 202 -8.32 36.72 -13.96
N PRO A 203 -7.44 37.68 -13.62
CA PRO A 203 -7.81 39.09 -13.44
C PRO A 203 -8.13 39.82 -14.76
N ARG A 204 -8.65 39.13 -15.79
CA ARG A 204 -8.72 39.69 -17.14
C ARG A 204 -9.97 39.31 -17.92
N ILE A 205 -11.11 39.28 -17.25
CA ILE A 205 -12.38 39.38 -17.94
C ILE A 205 -13.18 40.46 -17.21
N GLU A 206 -13.04 41.70 -17.67
CA GLU A 206 -14.12 42.68 -17.62
C GLU A 206 -15.29 42.08 -18.41
N THR A 207 -15.93 41.06 -17.86
CA THR A 207 -17.27 40.73 -18.30
C THR A 207 -18.10 41.89 -17.77
N HIS A 208 -18.63 42.70 -18.70
CA HIS A 208 -19.94 43.30 -18.54
C HIS A 208 -20.88 42.22 -17.97
N VAL A 209 -20.90 42.09 -16.65
CA VAL A 209 -21.97 41.40 -15.96
C VAL A 209 -23.16 42.27 -16.28
N HIS A 210 -23.96 41.82 -17.26
CA HIS A 210 -25.16 42.51 -17.68
C HIS A 210 -25.88 42.99 -16.43
N ALA A 211 -26.09 44.29 -16.32
CA ALA A 211 -26.88 44.92 -15.27
C ALA A 211 -28.22 44.18 -15.05
N TRP A 212 -28.71 43.50 -16.09
CA TRP A 212 -29.87 42.61 -16.07
C TRP A 212 -29.77 41.41 -15.12
N THR A 213 -28.63 40.72 -15.02
CA THR A 213 -28.44 39.61 -14.07
C THR A 213 -28.43 40.09 -12.61
N MET A 214 -27.87 41.28 -12.35
CA MET A 214 -27.95 41.91 -11.03
C MET A 214 -29.39 42.35 -10.72
N LYS A 215 -30.12 42.88 -11.71
CA LYS A 215 -31.51 43.33 -11.58
C LYS A 215 -32.48 42.17 -11.29
N MET A 216 -32.29 41.01 -11.92
CA MET A 216 -33.05 39.78 -11.62
C MET A 216 -32.77 39.26 -10.20
N CYS A 217 -31.53 39.34 -9.72
CA CYS A 217 -31.20 38.98 -8.33
C CYS A 217 -31.79 39.96 -7.30
N THR A 218 -31.91 41.26 -7.62
CA THR A 218 -32.54 42.25 -6.73
C THR A 218 -34.07 42.19 -6.76
N CYS A 219 -34.66 41.66 -7.83
CA CYS A 219 -36.10 41.44 -7.95
C CYS A 219 -36.53 40.04 -7.49
N TRP A 220 -35.59 39.13 -7.23
CA TRP A 220 -35.89 37.90 -6.53
C TRP A 220 -36.29 38.27 -5.10
N PRO A 221 -37.50 37.93 -4.65
CA PRO A 221 -37.90 38.25 -3.29
C PRO A 221 -36.89 37.57 -2.36
N THR A 222 -36.25 38.37 -1.51
CA THR A 222 -35.44 37.96 -0.36
C THR A 222 -36.25 37.15 0.68
N SER A 223 -37.38 36.60 0.27
CA SER A 223 -38.35 35.90 1.10
C SER A 223 -38.07 34.41 1.28
N SER A 224 -37.06 33.85 0.59
CA SER A 224 -36.71 32.45 0.80
C SER A 224 -35.87 32.33 2.08
N THR A 225 -36.32 31.49 3.01
CA THR A 225 -35.57 31.13 4.24
C THR A 225 -34.30 30.32 3.96
N ALA A 226 -34.10 29.89 2.71
CA ALA A 226 -32.96 29.09 2.28
C ALA A 226 -31.64 29.88 2.34
N LYS A 227 -30.62 29.28 2.93
CA LYS A 227 -29.27 29.86 3.10
C LYS A 227 -28.34 29.55 1.93
N SER A 228 -28.76 28.65 1.04
CA SER A 228 -28.00 28.25 -0.15
C SER A 228 -28.94 27.93 -1.31
N ILE A 229 -28.43 28.02 -2.55
CA ILE A 229 -29.17 27.61 -3.76
C ILE A 229 -29.46 26.10 -3.68
N SER A 230 -28.53 25.34 -3.13
CA SER A 230 -28.71 23.88 -2.93
C SER A 230 -29.88 23.55 -2.00
N GLU A 231 -30.05 24.33 -0.93
CA GLU A 231 -31.18 24.21 0.00
C GLU A 231 -32.48 24.66 -0.66
N LEU A 232 -32.46 25.78 -1.38
CA LEU A 232 -33.61 26.25 -2.15
C LEU A 232 -34.08 25.18 -3.16
N LEU A 233 -33.17 24.59 -3.93
CA LEU A 233 -33.51 23.50 -4.85
C LEU A 233 -34.14 22.31 -4.12
N GLY A 234 -33.63 21.95 -2.94
CA GLY A 234 -34.22 20.89 -2.11
C GLY A 234 -35.64 21.19 -1.62
N MET A 235 -36.02 22.46 -1.50
CA MET A 235 -37.40 22.86 -1.19
C MET A 235 -38.33 22.82 -2.41
N ILE A 236 -37.79 22.88 -3.63
CA ILE A 236 -38.58 22.97 -4.87
C ILE A 236 -38.76 21.59 -5.51
N VAL A 237 -37.73 20.74 -5.45
CA VAL A 237 -37.69 19.46 -6.17
C VAL A 237 -37.33 18.32 -5.24
N CYS A 238 -37.96 17.16 -5.43
CA CYS A 238 -37.65 15.95 -4.66
C CYS A 238 -36.21 15.45 -4.89
N ASP A 239 -35.71 15.55 -6.12
CA ASP A 239 -34.33 15.18 -6.47
C ASP A 239 -33.74 16.16 -7.49
N PRO A 240 -32.77 17.02 -7.10
CA PRO A 240 -32.15 17.98 -8.00
C PRO A 240 -31.23 17.37 -9.05
N LYS A 241 -30.90 16.06 -8.95
CA LYS A 241 -30.12 15.36 -9.98
C LYS A 241 -30.98 14.77 -11.07
N ASN A 242 -32.27 14.57 -10.81
CA ASN A 242 -33.19 14.02 -11.77
C ASN A 242 -33.74 15.14 -12.66
N LYS A 243 -33.45 15.06 -13.95
CA LYS A 243 -33.92 16.02 -14.95
C LYS A 243 -35.45 16.17 -14.94
N GLY A 244 -36.19 15.06 -14.83
CA GLY A 244 -37.66 15.12 -14.81
C GLY A 244 -38.23 15.83 -13.58
N CYS A 245 -37.47 15.88 -12.48
CA CYS A 245 -37.83 16.63 -11.29
C CYS A 245 -37.59 18.13 -11.48
N MET A 246 -36.44 18.50 -12.04
CA MET A 246 -36.08 19.89 -12.39
C MET A 246 -37.01 20.48 -13.46
N ASP A 247 -37.47 19.66 -14.41
CA ASP A 247 -38.42 20.05 -15.45
C ASP A 247 -39.89 20.04 -14.94
N ARG A 248 -40.13 19.79 -13.64
CA ARG A 248 -41.46 19.68 -13.00
C ARG A 248 -42.41 18.66 -13.61
N ILE A 249 -41.87 17.61 -14.23
CA ILE A 249 -42.64 16.48 -14.78
C ILE A 249 -42.88 15.40 -13.69
N CYS A 250 -42.14 15.47 -12.58
CA CYS A 250 -42.26 14.53 -11.47
C CYS A 250 -43.61 14.64 -10.75
N ALA A 251 -44.35 13.54 -10.67
CA ALA A 251 -45.66 13.46 -10.00
C ALA A 251 -45.64 13.87 -8.52
N LYS A 252 -44.47 13.87 -7.86
CA LYS A 252 -44.34 14.17 -6.43
C LYS A 252 -44.23 15.67 -6.13
N CYS A 253 -43.47 16.42 -6.91
CA CYS A 253 -43.22 17.87 -6.67
C CYS A 253 -43.77 18.78 -7.75
N CYS A 254 -44.39 18.24 -8.82
CA CYS A 254 -44.94 19.08 -9.90
C CYS A 254 -46.00 20.08 -9.42
N PHE A 255 -46.76 19.73 -8.39
CA PHE A 255 -47.81 20.57 -7.81
C PHE A 255 -47.33 21.45 -6.65
N GLU A 256 -46.06 21.34 -6.24
CA GLU A 256 -45.54 22.10 -5.11
C GLU A 256 -45.21 23.53 -5.57
N VAL A 257 -46.02 24.48 -5.12
CA VAL A 257 -45.85 25.90 -5.39
C VAL A 257 -45.04 26.49 -4.25
N VAL A 258 -43.89 27.07 -4.60
CA VAL A 258 -43.04 27.76 -3.64
C VAL A 258 -43.77 29.02 -3.21
N GLN A 259 -44.12 29.11 -1.94
CA GLN A 259 -44.63 30.36 -1.38
C GLN A 259 -43.49 31.36 -1.31
N LEU A 260 -43.42 32.21 -2.33
CA LEU A 260 -42.62 33.42 -2.29
C LEU A 260 -43.46 34.45 -1.53
N HIS A 261 -42.89 35.03 -0.48
CA HIS A 261 -43.53 36.12 0.24
C HIS A 261 -43.41 37.34 -0.67
N GLU A 262 -44.54 37.78 -1.22
CA GLU A 262 -44.59 39.01 -2.00
C GLU A 262 -44.16 40.15 -1.09
N THR A 263 -43.00 40.74 -1.37
CA THR A 263 -42.68 42.03 -0.79
C THR A 263 -43.57 43.06 -1.47
N GLU A 264 -44.37 43.77 -0.67
CA GLU A 264 -45.24 44.88 -1.09
C GLU A 264 -44.37 46.01 -1.67
N ASN A 265 -43.87 45.83 -2.89
CA ASN A 265 -43.13 46.87 -3.59
C ASN A 265 -44.16 47.75 -4.28
N ARG A 266 -44.75 48.69 -3.51
CA ARG A 266 -45.58 49.81 -4.00
C ARG A 266 -44.74 50.82 -4.78
N ARG A 267 -43.99 50.38 -5.80
CA ARG A 267 -43.31 51.28 -6.73
C ARG A 267 -43.98 51.14 -8.08
N GLU A 268 -44.59 52.23 -8.53
CA GLU A 268 -45.18 52.38 -9.85
C GLU A 268 -44.13 51.98 -10.90
N VAL A 269 -44.43 50.91 -11.64
CA VAL A 269 -43.51 50.39 -12.67
C VAL A 269 -43.65 51.28 -13.90
N THR A 270 -42.66 52.14 -14.14
CA THR A 270 -42.57 52.93 -15.37
C THR A 270 -41.79 52.16 -16.43
N TRP A 271 -42.28 52.24 -17.68
CA TRP A 271 -41.63 51.63 -18.85
C TRP A 271 -41.29 52.74 -19.85
N GLU A 272 -40.09 52.67 -20.43
CA GLU A 272 -39.68 53.56 -21.51
C GLU A 272 -39.64 52.76 -22.83
N GLN A 273 -40.21 53.32 -23.89
CA GLN A 273 -40.18 52.72 -25.22
C GLN A 273 -38.91 53.15 -25.95
N TRP A 274 -38.21 52.19 -26.55
CA TRP A 274 -37.06 52.47 -27.42
C TRP A 274 -37.55 53.22 -28.66
N LYS A 275 -36.98 54.40 -28.93
CA LYS A 275 -37.20 55.10 -30.19
C LYS A 275 -36.66 54.23 -31.33
N ARG A 276 -37.49 54.01 -32.35
CA ARG A 276 -37.06 53.47 -33.64
C ARG A 276 -36.27 54.51 -34.40
#